data_AF-A0A8H1QT31-F1
#
_entry.id   AF-A0A8H1QT31-F1
#
_cell.length_a   1.000
_cell.length_b   1.000
_cell.length_c   1.000
_cell.angle_alpha   90.00
_cell.angle_beta   90.00
_cell.angle_gamma   90.00
#
_symmetry.space_group_name_H-M   'P 1'
#
loop_
_entity.id
_entity.type
_entity.pdbx_description
1 polymer ?
#
loop_
_entity_poly.entity_id
_entity_poly.type
_entity_poly.pdbx_seq_one_letter_code
_entity_poly.pdbx_strand_id
1 'polypeptide(L)'
;METRPVIDQARGVLMASWRCTPHTAWQVLVDASQRTNTKLREIAVLLTGSTQGEPLPDWLRSAVLSSYARIAGTPAPGRGPRPR
;
A
#
# COMPACT_ATOMS: atom_id res chain seq x y z
N MET A 1 -13.54 -9.25 -15.91
CA MET A 1 -12.15 -8.76 -16.10
C MET A 1 -12.08 -7.37 -15.47
N GLU A 2 -10.93 -6.85 -15.01
CA GLU A 2 -10.75 -5.42 -14.56
C GLU A 2 -10.78 -5.06 -13.06
N THR A 3 -10.67 -6.00 -12.12
CA THR A 3 -10.33 -5.66 -10.71
C THR A 3 -8.83 -5.56 -10.45
N ARG A 4 -8.02 -6.18 -11.32
CA ARG A 4 -6.55 -6.19 -11.24
C ARG A 4 -5.84 -4.83 -11.48
N PRO A 5 -6.32 -3.89 -12.34
CA PRO A 5 -5.57 -2.66 -12.60
C PRO A 5 -5.51 -1.73 -11.38
N VAL A 6 -6.61 -1.54 -10.66
CA VAL A 6 -6.65 -0.59 -9.53
C VAL A 6 -5.79 -1.02 -8.36
N ILE A 7 -5.68 -2.33 -8.12
CA ILE A 7 -4.86 -2.87 -7.02
C ILE A 7 -3.37 -2.78 -7.35
N ASP A 8 -3.01 -2.90 -8.63
CA ASP A 8 -1.64 -2.67 -9.10
C ASP A 8 -1.26 -1.18 -9.02
N GLN A 9 -2.16 -0.29 -9.44
CA GLN A 9 -1.99 1.16 -9.31
C GLN A 9 -1.80 1.57 -7.84
N ALA A 10 -2.67 1.11 -6.93
CA ALA A 10 -2.55 1.40 -5.50
C ALA A 10 -1.20 0.94 -4.93
N ARG A 11 -0.70 -0.24 -5.34
CA ARG A 11 0.66 -0.67 -4.95
C ARG A 11 1.71 0.30 -5.46
N GLY A 12 1.63 0.75 -6.70
CA GLY A 12 2.52 1.77 -7.26
C GLY A 12 2.53 3.06 -6.43
N VAL A 13 1.36 3.51 -5.98
CA VAL A 13 1.24 4.68 -5.08
C VAL A 13 1.97 4.45 -3.77
N LEU A 14 1.78 3.30 -3.11
CA LEU A 14 2.47 2.99 -1.85
C LEU A 14 3.99 2.87 -2.03
N MET A 15 4.42 2.28 -3.16
CA MET A 15 5.83 2.16 -3.52
C MET A 15 6.48 3.53 -3.75
N ALA A 16 5.78 4.46 -4.40
CA ALA A 16 6.28 5.82 -4.62
C ALA A 16 6.37 6.62 -3.31
N SER A 17 5.36 6.51 -2.44
CA SER A 17 5.27 7.25 -1.18
C SER A 17 6.28 6.78 -0.12
N TRP A 18 6.44 5.46 0.06
CA TRP A 18 7.31 4.89 1.10
C TRP A 18 8.57 4.22 0.59
N ARG A 19 8.87 4.32 -0.72
CA ARG A 19 10.05 3.71 -1.37
C ARG A 19 10.18 2.21 -1.06
N CYS A 20 9.05 1.50 -0.96
CA CYS A 20 9.00 0.10 -0.56
C CYS A 20 8.94 -0.86 -1.76
N THR A 21 9.12 -2.16 -1.50
CA THR A 21 9.02 -3.20 -2.53
C THR A 21 7.56 -3.48 -2.89
N PRO A 22 7.26 -4.01 -4.09
CA PRO A 22 5.89 -4.41 -4.45
C PRO A 22 5.30 -5.45 -3.49
N HIS A 23 6.14 -6.30 -2.89
CA HIS A 23 5.71 -7.26 -1.87
C HIS A 23 5.25 -6.53 -0.60
N THR A 24 6.06 -5.60 -0.08
CA THR A 24 5.71 -4.78 1.08
C THR A 24 4.42 -4.01 0.85
N ALA A 25 4.27 -3.36 -0.32
CA ALA A 25 3.06 -2.63 -0.68
C ALA A 25 1.82 -3.52 -0.70
N TRP A 26 1.94 -4.74 -1.25
CA TRP A 26 0.85 -5.73 -1.21
C TRP A 26 0.48 -6.13 0.21
N GLN A 27 1.45 -6.44 1.05
CA GLN A 27 1.19 -6.83 2.45
C GLN A 27 0.51 -5.70 3.23
N VAL A 28 0.90 -4.45 3.00
CA VAL A 28 0.26 -3.28 3.62
C VAL A 28 -1.21 -3.18 3.23
N LEU A 29 -1.55 -3.36 1.95
CA LEU A 29 -2.94 -3.35 1.50
C LEU A 29 -3.77 -4.47 2.13
N VAL A 30 -3.21 -5.68 2.19
CA VAL A 30 -3.88 -6.86 2.75
C VAL A 30 -4.05 -6.75 4.27
N ASP A 31 -3.06 -6.23 4.99
CA ASP A 31 -3.15 -5.99 6.43
C ASP A 31 -4.17 -4.88 6.75
N ALA A 32 -4.14 -3.76 6.01
CA ALA A 32 -5.13 -2.69 6.16
C ALA A 32 -6.55 -3.20 5.89
N SER A 33 -6.74 -4.00 4.84
CA SER A 33 -8.03 -4.62 4.48
C SER A 33 -8.59 -5.51 5.60
N GLN A 34 -7.74 -6.34 6.21
CA GLN A 34 -8.15 -7.19 7.32
C GLN A 34 -8.53 -6.38 8.57
N ARG A 35 -7.77 -5.31 8.86
CA ARG A 35 -7.99 -4.47 10.04
C ARG A 35 -9.24 -3.62 9.95
N THR A 36 -9.56 -3.11 8.75
CA THR A 36 -10.72 -2.25 8.53
C THR A 36 -11.95 -3.03 8.05
N ASN A 37 -11.84 -4.37 7.93
CA ASN A 37 -12.85 -5.23 7.32
C ASN A 37 -13.34 -4.71 5.96
N THR A 38 -12.50 -3.98 5.25
CA THR A 38 -12.87 -3.33 3.98
C THR A 38 -12.32 -4.13 2.83
N LYS A 39 -13.09 -4.27 1.75
CA LYS A 39 -12.62 -4.96 0.54
C LYS A 39 -11.34 -4.30 0.01
N LEU A 40 -10.34 -5.11 -0.32
CA LEU A 40 -9.05 -4.64 -0.83
C LEU A 40 -9.20 -3.75 -2.09
N ARG A 41 -10.20 -4.03 -2.93
CA ARG A 41 -10.55 -3.18 -4.08
C ARG A 41 -10.94 -1.76 -3.67
N GLU A 42 -11.78 -1.61 -2.65
CA GLU A 42 -12.24 -0.30 -2.17
C GLU A 42 -11.07 0.51 -1.61
N ILE A 43 -10.21 -0.13 -0.83
CA ILE A 43 -8.97 0.47 -0.34
C ILE A 43 -8.08 0.94 -1.50
N ALA A 44 -7.94 0.10 -2.53
CA ALA A 44 -7.15 0.45 -3.71
C ALA A 44 -7.74 1.63 -4.49
N VAL A 45 -9.07 1.71 -4.62
CA VAL A 45 -9.76 2.86 -5.23
C VAL A 45 -9.49 4.13 -4.44
N LEU A 46 -9.69 4.11 -3.12
CA LEU A 46 -9.47 5.27 -2.26
C LEU A 46 -8.00 5.75 -2.29
N LEU A 47 -7.05 4.81 -2.25
CA LEU A 47 -5.62 5.14 -2.36
C LEU A 47 -5.27 5.73 -3.72
N THR A 48 -5.82 5.18 -4.80
CA THR A 48 -5.58 5.71 -6.15
C THR A 48 -6.23 7.07 -6.32
N GLY A 49 -7.47 7.26 -5.84
CA GLY A 49 -8.18 8.55 -5.83
C GLY A 49 -7.40 9.64 -5.09
N SER A 50 -6.66 9.28 -4.02
CA SER A 50 -5.81 10.25 -3.32
C SER A 50 -4.70 10.87 -4.17
N THR A 51 -4.23 10.16 -5.20
CA THR A 51 -3.29 10.73 -6.18
C THR A 51 -3.95 11.69 -7.17
N GLN A 52 -5.27 11.59 -7.32
CA GLN A 52 -6.08 12.46 -8.17
C GLN A 52 -6.59 13.69 -7.41
N GLY A 53 -6.16 13.88 -6.16
CA GLY A 53 -6.56 15.01 -5.31
C GLY A 53 -7.78 14.73 -4.43
N GLU A 54 -8.31 13.51 -4.40
CA GLU A 54 -9.40 13.16 -3.47
C GLU A 54 -8.86 12.98 -2.04
N PRO A 55 -9.55 13.52 -1.02
CA PRO A 55 -9.13 13.35 0.36
C PRO A 55 -9.24 11.88 0.77
N LEU A 56 -8.11 11.27 1.12
CA LEU A 56 -8.10 9.93 1.69
C LEU A 56 -8.74 9.96 3.10
N PRO A 57 -9.74 9.12 3.39
CA PRO A 57 -10.41 9.14 4.68
C PRO A 57 -9.45 8.81 5.83
N ASP A 58 -9.61 9.49 6.96
CA ASP A 58 -8.69 9.40 8.11
C ASP A 58 -8.52 7.98 8.66
N TRP A 59 -9.60 7.20 8.70
CA TRP A 59 -9.55 5.81 9.14
C TRP A 59 -8.64 4.97 8.24
N LEU A 60 -8.65 5.21 6.93
CA LEU A 60 -7.83 4.48 5.97
C LEU A 60 -6.38 4.93 6.04
N ARG A 61 -6.15 6.25 6.15
CA ARG A 61 -4.81 6.81 6.36
C ARG A 61 -4.14 6.19 7.59
N SER A 62 -4.86 6.18 8.72
CA SER A 62 -4.38 5.60 9.98
C SER A 62 -4.12 4.09 9.85
N ALA A 63 -5.04 3.36 9.20
CA ALA A 63 -4.87 1.92 8.97
C ALA A 63 -3.62 1.61 8.14
N VAL A 64 -3.44 2.28 7.00
CA VAL A 64 -2.30 2.03 6.10
C VAL A 64 -0.97 2.41 6.75
N LEU A 65 -0.90 3.51 7.50
CA LEU A 65 0.30 3.90 8.25
C LEU A 65 0.63 2.88 9.36
N SER A 66 -0.38 2.41 10.09
CA SER A 66 -0.21 1.39 11.14
C SER A 66 0.26 0.06 10.56
N SER A 67 -0.32 -0.36 9.43
CA SER A 67 0.07 -1.55 8.69
C SER A 67 1.49 -1.43 8.15
N TYR A 68 1.85 -0.28 7.56
CA TYR A 68 3.20 0.00 7.10
C TYR A 68 4.22 -0.04 8.22
N ALA A 69 3.98 0.61 9.36
CA ALA A 69 4.91 0.61 10.49
C ALA A 69 5.20 -0.82 11.00
N ARG A 70 4.18 -1.67 11.05
CA ARG A 70 4.31 -3.09 11.43
C ARG A 70 5.14 -3.88 10.43
N ILE A 71 4.88 -3.70 9.14
CA ILE A 71 5.54 -4.47 8.07
C ILE A 71 6.97 -3.97 7.85
N ALA A 72 7.18 -2.65 7.86
CA ALA A 72 8.50 -2.01 7.73
C ALA A 72 9.41 -2.24 8.95
N GLY A 73 8.84 -2.53 10.13
CA GLY A 73 9.58 -3.01 11.29
C GLY A 73 10.23 -4.39 11.10
N THR A 74 9.88 -5.10 10.03
CA THR A 74 10.63 -6.29 9.58
C THR A 74 11.75 -5.81 8.66
N PRO A 75 13.04 -5.89 9.05
CA PRO A 75 14.13 -5.47 8.18
C PRO A 75 14.06 -6.28 6.88
N ALA A 76 13.78 -5.60 5.77
CA ALA A 76 13.71 -6.23 4.46
C ALA A 76 15.04 -6.93 4.17
N PRO A 77 15.07 -8.24 3.85
CA PRO A 77 16.30 -8.88 3.43
C PRO A 77 16.70 -8.33 2.06
N GLY A 78 17.85 -7.64 2.02
CA GLY A 78 18.61 -7.45 0.79
C GLY A 78 18.18 -6.30 -0.12
N ARG A 79 18.44 -5.06 0.29
CA ARG A 79 18.88 -4.05 -0.69
C ARG A 79 20.37 -4.29 -0.94
N GLY A 80 20.69 -5.28 -1.77
CA GLY A 80 22.06 -5.53 -2.19
C GLY A 80 22.66 -4.29 -2.89
N PRO A 81 23.95 -3.97 -2.67
CA PRO A 81 24.61 -2.87 -3.36
C PRO A 81 24.64 -3.13 -4.87
N ARG A 82 24.38 -2.09 -5.68
CA ARG A 82 24.47 -2.18 -7.15
C ARG A 82 25.93 -2.50 -7.55
N PRO A 83 26.18 -3.47 -8.44
CA PRO A 83 27.51 -3.65 -9.02
C PRO A 83 27.86 -2.42 -9.88
N ARG A 84 29.12 -1.98 -9.77
CA ARG A 84 29.73 -0.98 -10.66
C ARG A 84 30.06 -1.60 -12.02
#